data_AF-A0A158KW88-F1
#
_entry.id   AF-A0A158KW88-F1
#
_cell.length_a   1.000
_cell.length_b   1.000
_cell.length_c   1.000
_cell.angle_alpha   90.00
_cell.angle_beta   90.00
_cell.angle_gamma   90.00
#
_symmetry.space_group_name_H-M   'P 1'
#
loop_
_entity.id
_entity.type
_entity.pdbx_description
1 polymer ?
#
loop_
_entity_poly.entity_id
_entity_poly.type
_entity_poly.pdbx_seq_one_letter_code
_entity_poly.pdbx_strand_id
1 'polypeptide(L)'
;MDKAEFIAALQIAQEAGCQFVVGVPSLGGSSTVALTPEQAYRLTTDKQALFAELMGLSVPEYIEWRESQGSVYCSARTKQGKQCRNFIVGATWLEPDEWKAQRAEAGYCSAHGA
;
A
#
# COMPACT_ATOMS: atom_id res chain seq x y z
N MET A 1 29.48 -2.06 -7.38
CA MET A 1 28.44 -2.44 -8.34
C MET A 1 27.50 -1.27 -8.45
N ASP A 2 27.48 -0.63 -9.61
CA ASP A 2 26.54 0.46 -9.86
C ASP A 2 25.11 -0.07 -10.13
N LYS A 3 24.14 0.83 -10.22
CA LYS A 3 22.73 0.48 -10.47
C LYS A 3 22.54 -0.33 -11.76
N ALA A 4 23.26 0.03 -12.82
CA ALA A 4 23.08 -0.58 -14.13
C ALA A 4 23.63 -2.00 -14.14
N GLU A 5 24.80 -2.22 -13.54
CA GLU A 5 25.40 -3.55 -13.38
C GLU A 5 24.48 -4.50 -12.61
N PHE A 6 23.85 -4.02 -11.53
CA PHE A 6 22.98 -4.87 -10.73
C PHE A 6 21.68 -5.24 -11.45
N ILE A 7 21.04 -4.27 -12.12
CA ILE A 7 19.85 -4.54 -12.92
C ILE A 7 20.19 -5.51 -14.06
N ALA A 8 21.33 -5.34 -14.74
CA ALA A 8 21.78 -6.25 -15.78
C ALA A 8 21.97 -7.69 -15.26
N ALA A 9 22.55 -7.85 -14.06
CA ALA A 9 22.69 -9.17 -13.43
C ALA A 9 21.33 -9.81 -13.13
N LEU A 10 20.35 -9.03 -12.65
CA LEU A 10 18.99 -9.50 -12.41
C LEU A 10 18.27 -9.87 -13.73
N GLN A 11 18.49 -9.12 -14.81
CA GLN A 11 17.96 -9.43 -16.14
C GLN A 11 18.51 -10.76 -16.66
N ILE A 12 19.83 -10.98 -16.58
CA ILE A 12 20.46 -12.25 -16.97
C ILE A 12 19.86 -13.42 -16.20
N ALA A 13 19.66 -13.28 -14.89
CA ALA A 13 19.04 -14.31 -14.07
C ALA A 13 17.57 -14.57 -14.49
N GLN A 14 16.80 -13.52 -14.79
CA GLN A 14 15.43 -13.66 -15.29
C GLN A 14 15.38 -14.39 -16.63
N GLU A 15 16.26 -14.04 -17.57
CA GLU A 15 16.38 -14.71 -18.88
C GLU A 15 16.79 -16.18 -18.75
N ALA A 16 17.56 -16.52 -17.71
CA ALA A 16 17.89 -17.90 -17.36
C ALA A 16 16.73 -18.67 -16.68
N GLY A 17 15.58 -18.03 -16.47
CA GLY A 17 14.37 -18.64 -15.89
C GLY A 17 14.16 -18.39 -14.40
N CYS A 18 14.97 -17.54 -13.75
CA CYS A 18 14.71 -17.15 -12.37
C CYS A 18 13.47 -16.24 -12.27
N GLN A 19 12.70 -16.41 -11.20
CA GLN A 19 11.60 -15.52 -10.85
C GLN A 19 11.93 -14.72 -9.59
N PHE A 20 11.70 -13.42 -9.64
CA PHE A 20 11.78 -12.56 -8.47
C PHE A 20 10.38 -12.38 -7.91
N VAL A 21 10.16 -12.87 -6.70
CA VAL A 21 8.86 -12.79 -6.04
C VAL A 21 9.06 -12.18 -4.66
N VAL A 22 8.22 -11.22 -4.30
CA VAL A 22 8.23 -10.58 -2.99
C VAL A 22 6.89 -10.77 -2.28
N GLY A 23 6.95 -10.99 -0.98
CA GLY A 23 5.77 -10.89 -0.12
C GLY A 23 5.40 -9.42 0.08
N VAL A 24 4.25 -9.01 -0.41
CA VAL A 24 3.64 -7.71 -0.11
C VAL A 24 2.59 -7.88 0.97
N PRO A 25 2.32 -6.84 1.76
CA PRO A 25 1.31 -6.91 2.82
C PRO A 25 -0.08 -7.11 2.21
N SER A 26 -0.91 -7.92 2.86
CA SER A 26 -2.33 -8.07 2.57
C SER A 26 -3.11 -8.06 3.88
N LEU A 27 -4.44 -8.02 3.84
CA LEU A 27 -5.22 -8.27 5.03
C LEU A 27 -4.92 -9.68 5.56
N GLY A 28 -4.71 -9.80 6.87
CA GLY A 28 -4.45 -11.09 7.52
C GLY A 28 -3.10 -11.73 7.22
N GLY A 29 -2.18 -11.05 6.51
CA GLY A 29 -0.84 -11.60 6.25
C GLY A 29 -0.11 -10.94 5.10
N SER A 30 0.27 -11.74 4.11
CA SER A 30 0.99 -11.28 2.92
C SER A 30 0.52 -12.04 1.68
N SER A 31 0.40 -11.32 0.57
CA SER A 31 0.29 -11.90 -0.77
C SER A 31 1.65 -11.83 -1.48
N THR A 32 1.82 -12.56 -2.58
CA THR A 32 3.07 -12.55 -3.34
C THR A 32 2.89 -11.85 -4.67
N VAL A 33 3.87 -11.01 -5.03
CA VAL A 33 3.89 -10.30 -6.31
C VAL A 33 5.21 -10.59 -7.03
N ALA A 34 5.11 -10.91 -8.32
CA ALA A 34 6.29 -11.05 -9.18
C ALA A 34 6.84 -9.68 -9.56
N LEU A 35 8.16 -9.53 -9.54
CA LEU A 35 8.85 -8.27 -9.82
C LEU A 35 9.63 -8.34 -11.12
N THR A 36 9.73 -7.19 -11.79
CA THR A 36 10.76 -6.98 -12.81
C THR A 36 12.14 -6.82 -12.16
N PRO A 37 13.24 -6.99 -12.91
CA PRO A 37 14.60 -6.70 -12.44
C PRO A 37 14.76 -5.29 -11.84
N GLU A 38 14.13 -4.28 -12.45
CA GLU A 38 14.18 -2.90 -11.98
C GLU A 38 13.43 -2.73 -10.66
N GLN A 39 12.28 -3.39 -10.50
CA GLN A 39 11.52 -3.41 -9.25
C GLN A 39 12.29 -4.19 -8.15
N ALA A 40 12.90 -5.32 -8.50
CA ALA A 40 13.75 -6.09 -7.59
C ALA A 40 14.96 -5.27 -7.11
N TYR A 41 15.57 -4.45 -7.98
CA TYR A 41 16.56 -3.46 -7.54
C TYR A 41 15.96 -2.42 -6.60
N ARG A 42 14.80 -1.84 -6.96
CA ARG A 42 14.14 -0.81 -6.13
C ARG A 42 13.78 -1.30 -4.74
N LEU A 43 13.53 -2.60 -4.53
CA LEU A 43 13.37 -3.16 -3.18
C LEU A 43 14.57 -2.87 -2.27
N THR A 44 15.78 -2.85 -2.83
CA THR A 44 17.03 -2.65 -2.08
C THR A 44 17.27 -1.20 -1.71
N THR A 45 16.59 -0.25 -2.38
CA THR A 45 16.81 1.19 -2.21
C THR A 45 15.62 1.89 -1.54
N ASP A 46 14.39 1.52 -1.92
CA ASP A 46 13.16 2.11 -1.40
C ASP A 46 12.00 1.11 -1.46
N LYS A 47 12.00 0.20 -0.47
CA LYS A 47 10.97 -0.83 -0.31
C LYS A 47 9.57 -0.23 -0.15
N GLN A 48 9.46 0.89 0.56
CA GLN A 48 8.17 1.47 0.91
C GLN A 48 7.49 2.13 -0.30
N ALA A 49 8.25 2.88 -1.10
CA ALA A 49 7.73 3.44 -2.34
C ALA A 49 7.34 2.36 -3.35
N LEU A 50 8.13 1.30 -3.46
CA LEU A 50 7.77 0.18 -4.32
C LEU A 50 6.51 -0.54 -3.83
N PHE A 51 6.37 -0.78 -2.53
CA PHE A 51 5.17 -1.44 -1.99
C PHE A 51 3.92 -0.60 -2.22
N ALA A 52 4.00 0.71 -2.03
CA ALA A 52 2.89 1.61 -2.36
C ALA A 52 2.49 1.47 -3.84
N GLU A 53 3.46 1.53 -4.75
CA GLU A 53 3.22 1.37 -6.20
C GLU A 53 2.59 0.02 -6.57
N LEU A 54 3.14 -1.09 -6.06
CA LEU A 54 2.61 -2.43 -6.33
C LEU A 54 1.18 -2.63 -5.83
N MET A 55 0.76 -1.83 -4.85
CA MET A 55 -0.57 -1.87 -4.22
C MET A 55 -1.50 -0.76 -4.73
N GLY A 56 -1.11 -0.01 -5.77
CA GLY A 56 -1.94 1.05 -6.33
C GLY A 56 -2.11 2.29 -5.44
N LEU A 57 -1.25 2.44 -4.43
CA LEU A 57 -1.29 3.52 -3.44
C LEU A 57 -0.14 4.52 -3.64
N SER A 58 -0.34 5.76 -3.23
CA SER A 58 0.76 6.68 -2.93
C SER A 58 1.45 6.28 -1.62
N VAL A 59 2.68 6.75 -1.38
CA VAL A 59 3.42 6.43 -0.13
C VAL A 59 2.63 6.81 1.13
N PRO A 60 2.02 8.01 1.24
CA PRO A 60 1.19 8.35 2.40
C PRO A 60 -0.05 7.44 2.54
N GLU A 61 -0.71 7.08 1.44
CA GLU A 61 -1.85 6.16 1.47
C GLU A 61 -1.44 4.76 1.94
N TYR A 62 -0.29 4.25 1.48
CA TYR A 62 0.24 2.97 1.92
C TYR A 62 0.54 2.97 3.44
N ILE A 63 1.13 4.05 3.96
CA ILE A 63 1.35 4.20 5.40
C ILE A 63 0.02 4.17 6.15
N GLU A 64 -0.95 4.98 5.71
CA GLU A 64 -2.26 5.09 6.36
C GLU A 64 -2.98 3.74 6.37
N TRP A 65 -3.05 3.05 5.23
CA TRP A 65 -3.65 1.73 5.09
C TRP A 65 -2.96 0.68 5.98
N ARG A 66 -1.63 0.69 6.05
CA ARG A 66 -0.85 -0.21 6.92
C ARG A 66 -1.12 0.03 8.39
N GLU A 67 -1.14 1.29 8.82
CA GLU A 67 -1.33 1.67 10.22
C GLU A 67 -2.77 1.44 10.68
N SER A 68 -3.76 1.66 9.80
CA SER A 68 -5.17 1.45 10.09
C SER A 68 -5.64 0.00 9.89
N GLN A 69 -4.76 -0.88 9.43
CA GLN A 69 -5.07 -2.26 9.05
C GLN A 69 -6.28 -2.34 8.11
N GLY A 70 -6.26 -1.53 7.05
CA GLY A 70 -7.35 -1.48 6.07
C GLY A 70 -8.63 -0.80 6.55
N SER A 71 -8.58 -0.03 7.64
CA SER A 71 -9.72 0.78 8.09
C SER A 71 -9.67 2.20 7.53
N VAL A 72 -10.81 2.78 7.15
CA VAL A 72 -10.89 4.16 6.63
C VAL A 72 -11.40 5.10 7.71
N TYR A 73 -10.66 6.18 7.97
CA TYR A 73 -11.07 7.20 8.94
C TYR A 73 -12.22 8.07 8.43
N CYS A 74 -13.06 8.49 9.36
CA CYS A 74 -14.16 9.42 9.12
C CYS A 74 -13.67 10.75 8.52
N SER A 75 -14.43 11.26 7.55
CA SER A 75 -14.10 12.50 6.83
C SER A 75 -14.44 13.77 7.61
N ALA A 76 -15.14 13.67 8.74
CA ALA A 76 -15.46 14.82 9.58
C ALA A 76 -14.23 15.37 10.32
N ARG A 77 -14.32 16.65 10.68
CA ARG A 77 -13.38 17.31 11.59
C ARG A 77 -14.04 17.58 12.93
N THR A 78 -13.29 17.38 14.00
CA THR A 78 -13.68 17.74 15.37
C THR A 78 -13.84 19.26 15.51
N LYS A 79 -14.45 19.72 16.61
CA LYS A 79 -14.56 21.16 16.93
C LYS A 79 -13.21 21.89 16.98
N GLN A 80 -12.11 21.16 17.21
CA GLN A 80 -10.73 21.70 17.19
C GLN A 80 -10.09 21.67 15.78
N GLY A 81 -10.84 21.33 14.73
CA GLY A 81 -10.35 21.25 13.35
C GLY A 81 -9.53 19.99 13.02
N LYS A 82 -9.26 19.12 14.00
CA LYS A 82 -8.53 17.85 13.79
C LYS A 82 -9.43 16.81 13.11
N GLN A 83 -8.87 15.97 12.24
CA GLN A 83 -9.59 14.85 11.63
C GLN A 83 -10.18 13.92 12.71
N CYS A 84 -11.42 13.47 12.50
CA CYS A 84 -12.01 12.44 13.35
C CYS A 84 -11.22 11.13 13.21
N ARG A 85 -10.86 10.51 14.34
CA ARG A 85 -10.10 9.25 14.36
C ARG A 85 -10.97 8.00 14.48
N ASN A 86 -12.30 8.15 14.43
CA ASN A 86 -13.21 7.01 14.30
C ASN A 86 -13.23 6.54 12.83
N PHE A 87 -13.50 5.26 12.61
CA PHE A 87 -13.66 4.71 11.27
C PHE A 87 -15.04 4.98 10.69
N ILE A 88 -15.13 5.03 9.36
CA ILE A 88 -16.41 5.02 8.64
C ILE A 88 -17.13 3.70 8.97
N VAL A 89 -18.45 3.76 9.14
CA VAL A 89 -19.25 2.56 9.45
C VAL A 89 -19.12 1.54 8.32
N GLY A 90 -18.66 0.34 8.64
CA GLY A 90 -18.47 -0.75 7.67
C GLY A 90 -17.15 -0.71 6.87
N ALA A 91 -16.38 0.38 6.94
CA ALA A 91 -15.14 0.55 6.18
C ALA A 91 -13.90 0.03 6.95
N THR A 92 -13.92 -1.24 7.33
CA THR A 92 -12.83 -1.90 8.07
C THR A 92 -12.40 -3.16 7.35
N TRP A 93 -11.13 -3.55 7.50
CA TRP A 93 -10.59 -4.75 6.83
C TRP A 93 -10.78 -4.70 5.31
N LEU A 94 -10.36 -3.60 4.67
CA LEU A 94 -10.39 -3.42 3.22
C LEU A 94 -9.01 -3.62 2.60
N GLU A 95 -8.95 -4.33 1.47
CA GLU A 95 -7.73 -4.42 0.67
C GLU A 95 -7.40 -3.05 0.05
N PRO A 96 -6.16 -2.78 -0.42
CA PRO A 96 -5.72 -1.45 -0.83
C PRO A 96 -6.65 -0.70 -1.79
N ASP A 97 -7.12 -1.39 -2.84
CA ASP A 97 -7.99 -0.80 -3.85
C ASP A 97 -9.37 -0.43 -3.27
N GLU A 98 -9.95 -1.31 -2.47
CA GLU A 98 -11.23 -1.10 -1.79
C GLU A 98 -11.12 0.03 -0.76
N TRP A 99 -10.04 0.04 0.02
CA TRP A 99 -9.74 1.09 0.99
C TRP A 99 -9.63 2.45 0.32
N LYS A 100 -8.93 2.52 -0.82
CA LYS A 100 -8.75 3.76 -1.58
C LYS A 100 -10.07 4.25 -2.17
N ALA A 101 -10.88 3.34 -2.73
CA ALA A 101 -12.20 3.66 -3.24
C ALA A 101 -13.11 4.19 -2.12
N GLN A 102 -13.18 3.49 -0.99
CA GLN A 102 -14.00 3.88 0.16
C GLN A 102 -13.55 5.21 0.78
N ARG A 103 -12.24 5.49 0.79
CA ARG A 103 -11.69 6.78 1.21
C ARG A 103 -12.07 7.93 0.29
N ALA A 104 -12.20 7.69 -1.02
CA ALA A 104 -12.61 8.69 -1.98
C ALA A 104 -14.10 9.09 -1.84
N GLU A 105 -14.95 8.19 -1.34
CA GLU A 105 -16.38 8.48 -1.08
C GLU A 105 -16.61 9.45 0.10
N ALA A 106 -15.59 9.65 0.94
CA ALA A 106 -15.61 10.59 2.07
C ALA A 106 -16.75 10.39 3.09
N GLY A 107 -17.00 9.14 3.48
CA GLY A 107 -18.04 8.77 4.45
C GLY A 107 -17.79 9.20 5.90
N TYR A 108 -18.76 8.87 6.77
CA TYR A 108 -18.78 9.30 8.17
C TYR A 108 -18.84 8.12 9.15
N CYS A 109 -18.34 8.35 10.36
CA CYS A 109 -18.53 7.43 11.48
C CYS A 109 -19.94 7.57 12.08
N SER A 110 -20.34 6.64 12.94
CA SER A 110 -21.64 6.66 13.62
C SER A 110 -21.92 7.95 14.41
N ALA A 111 -20.89 8.66 14.88
CA ALA A 111 -21.03 9.91 15.60
C ALA A 111 -21.21 11.16 14.70
N HIS A 112 -20.87 11.06 13.41
CA HIS A 112 -20.91 12.18 12.46
C HIS A 112 -21.83 11.94 11.24
N GLY A 113 -22.31 10.71 11.04
CA GLY A 113 -23.20 10.32 9.94
C GLY A 113 -24.59 9.88 10.41
N ALA A 114 -25.03 10.37 11.57
CA ALA A 114 -26.40 10.24 12.06
C ALA A 114 -27.24 11.44 11.60
#